data_AF-A0A524AGA0-F1
#
_entry.id   AF-A0A524AGA0-F1
#
_cell.length_a   1.000
_cell.length_b   1.000
_cell.length_c   1.000
_cell.angle_alpha   90.00
_cell.angle_beta   90.00
_cell.angle_gamma   90.00
#
_symmetry.space_group_name_H-M   'P 1'
#
loop_
_entity.id
_entity.type
_entity.pdbx_description
1 polymer ?
#
loop_
_entity_poly.entity_id
_entity_poly.type
_entity_poly.pdbx_seq_one_letter_code
_entity_poly.pdbx_strand_id
1 'polypeptide(L)'
;GDPVVFCPRANSLLGVGVPPIHLALATNVRFCLGTDNAMVCQPNMFEELSFAWACLRRADPAAGGEEARKLLKSATLEPLKLFNLPWGPIEAGGSATFMVLTRGNNLMNLTNVHAGLVNRARADNIRAVYASGKIL
;
A
#
# COMPACT_ATOMS: atom_id res chain seq x y z
N GLY A 1 -5.18 -17.12 -12.63
CA GLY A 1 -5.97 -16.54 -11.54
C GLY A 1 -6.15 -15.08 -11.85
N ASP A 2 -7.39 -14.62 -11.89
CA ASP A 2 -7.72 -13.26 -12.31
C ASP A 2 -7.22 -12.24 -11.29
N PRO A 3 -6.83 -11.04 -11.73
CA PRO A 3 -6.37 -9.99 -10.84
C PRO A 3 -7.50 -9.43 -9.98
N VAL A 4 -7.28 -9.38 -8.67
CA VAL A 4 -8.23 -8.79 -7.72
C VAL A 4 -7.68 -7.46 -7.22
N VAL A 5 -8.51 -6.41 -7.26
CA VAL A 5 -8.23 -5.11 -6.65
C VAL A 5 -9.17 -4.95 -5.47
N PHE A 6 -8.59 -4.72 -4.29
CA PHE A 6 -9.35 -4.44 -3.08
C PHE A 6 -9.40 -2.93 -2.85
N CYS A 7 -10.59 -2.43 -2.52
CA CYS A 7 -10.81 -1.05 -2.08
C CYS A 7 -11.38 -1.02 -0.64
N PRO A 8 -10.61 -1.45 0.38
CA PRO A 8 -11.08 -1.61 1.75
C PRO A 8 -11.88 -0.43 2.31
N ARG A 9 -11.38 0.80 2.14
CA ARG A 9 -12.02 1.99 2.71
C ARG A 9 -13.38 2.27 2.07
N ALA A 10 -13.42 2.30 0.73
CA ALA A 10 -14.65 2.57 -0.01
C ALA A 10 -15.71 1.49 0.25
N ASN A 11 -15.31 0.22 0.19
CA ASN A 11 -16.22 -0.91 0.48
C ASN A 11 -16.78 -0.84 1.90
N SER A 12 -15.96 -0.45 2.88
CA SER A 12 -16.41 -0.28 4.26
C SER A 12 -17.38 0.89 4.42
N LEU A 13 -17.12 2.03 3.78
CA LEU A 13 -17.97 3.23 3.86
C LEU A 13 -19.32 3.01 3.17
N LEU A 14 -19.34 2.26 2.08
CA LEU A 14 -20.55 1.93 1.31
C LEU A 14 -21.34 0.74 1.89
N GLY A 15 -20.89 0.14 3.00
CA GLY A 15 -21.57 -0.97 3.64
C GLY A 15 -21.44 -2.32 2.91
N VAL A 16 -20.55 -2.44 1.92
CA VAL A 16 -20.23 -3.70 1.23
C VAL A 16 -19.48 -4.67 2.15
N GLY A 17 -18.75 -4.12 3.13
CA GLY A 17 -17.92 -4.86 4.06
C GLY A 17 -16.43 -4.71 3.76
N VAL A 18 -15.61 -5.47 4.49
CA VAL A 18 -14.15 -5.42 4.36
C VAL A 18 -13.67 -6.60 3.54
N PRO A 19 -12.82 -6.41 2.52
CA PRO A 19 -12.28 -7.50 1.72
C PRO A 19 -11.45 -8.47 2.59
N PRO A 20 -11.48 -9.79 2.31
CA PRO A 20 -10.81 -10.80 3.13
C PRO A 20 -9.30 -10.88 2.84
N ILE A 21 -8.57 -9.81 3.16
CA ILE A 21 -7.12 -9.67 2.90
C ILE A 21 -6.31 -10.81 3.55
N HIS A 22 -6.67 -11.21 4.78
CA HIS A 22 -6.02 -12.32 5.49
C HIS A 22 -6.10 -13.65 4.71
N LEU A 23 -7.25 -13.98 4.11
CA LEU A 23 -7.39 -15.18 3.28
C LEU A 23 -6.55 -15.07 2.00
N ALA A 24 -6.55 -13.90 1.36
CA ALA A 24 -5.73 -13.68 0.16
C ALA A 24 -4.24 -13.91 0.45
N LEU A 25 -3.76 -13.41 1.60
CA LEU A 25 -2.38 -13.64 2.05
C LEU A 25 -2.10 -15.10 2.41
N ALA A 26 -3.00 -15.76 3.13
CA ALA A 26 -2.87 -17.16 3.55
C ALA A 26 -2.88 -18.14 2.36
N THR A 27 -3.59 -17.79 1.30
CA THR A 27 -3.72 -18.61 0.08
C THR A 27 -2.77 -18.17 -1.04
N ASN A 28 -1.87 -17.21 -0.78
CA ASN A 28 -0.95 -16.63 -1.76
C ASN A 28 -1.64 -16.07 -3.02
N VAL A 29 -2.89 -15.63 -2.89
CA VAL A 29 -3.58 -14.89 -3.94
C VAL A 29 -2.96 -13.51 -4.06
N ARG A 30 -2.56 -13.15 -5.28
CA ARG A 30 -2.07 -11.80 -5.59
C ARG A 30 -3.24 -10.84 -5.68
N PHE A 31 -3.11 -9.68 -5.07
CA PHE A 31 -4.10 -8.62 -5.12
C PHE A 31 -3.41 -7.26 -5.19
N CYS A 32 -4.16 -6.26 -5.63
CA CYS A 32 -3.77 -4.85 -5.58
C CYS A 32 -4.66 -4.09 -4.61
N LEU A 33 -4.23 -2.91 -4.17
CA LEU A 33 -5.07 -1.95 -3.44
C LEU A 33 -5.43 -0.78 -4.36
N GLY A 34 -6.66 -0.28 -4.21
CA GLY A 34 -7.15 0.92 -4.86
C GLY A 34 -7.99 1.76 -3.90
N THR A 35 -8.01 3.07 -4.11
CA THR A 35 -8.81 4.00 -3.28
C THR A 35 -10.27 4.07 -3.72
N ASP A 36 -10.61 3.49 -4.88
CA ASP A 36 -11.90 3.64 -5.55
C ASP A 36 -12.19 5.12 -5.92
N ASN A 37 -13.47 5.49 -6.01
CA ASN A 37 -13.91 6.81 -6.45
C ASN A 37 -13.57 7.91 -5.43
N ALA A 38 -13.26 9.11 -5.95
CA ALA A 38 -12.91 10.27 -5.16
C ALA A 38 -14.09 10.84 -4.33
N MET A 39 -15.34 10.55 -4.71
CA MET A 39 -16.54 11.00 -3.99
C MET A 39 -16.66 10.33 -2.62
N VAL A 40 -16.22 9.07 -2.51
CA VAL A 40 -16.27 8.25 -1.30
C VAL A 40 -14.95 8.35 -0.54
N CYS A 41 -13.83 8.20 -1.25
CA CYS A 41 -12.48 8.21 -0.66
C CYS A 41 -11.56 9.11 -1.48
N GLN A 42 -11.05 10.17 -0.88
CA GLN A 42 -9.99 10.97 -1.51
C GLN A 42 -8.75 10.11 -1.79
N PRO A 43 -8.04 10.35 -2.90
CA PRO A 43 -6.91 9.50 -3.30
C PRO A 43 -5.75 9.62 -2.32
N ASN A 44 -5.64 8.66 -1.40
CA ASN A 44 -4.58 8.57 -0.42
C ASN A 44 -4.21 7.10 -0.14
N MET A 45 -3.14 6.62 -0.79
CA MET A 45 -2.67 5.25 -0.64
C MET A 45 -2.11 4.94 0.76
N PHE A 46 -1.64 5.93 1.52
CA PHE A 46 -1.20 5.71 2.90
C PHE A 46 -2.37 5.38 3.82
N GLU A 47 -3.48 6.09 3.67
CA GLU A 47 -4.71 5.77 4.40
C GLU A 47 -5.31 4.43 3.97
N GLU A 48 -5.27 4.10 2.67
CA GLU A 48 -5.72 2.80 2.17
C GLU A 48 -4.90 1.65 2.78
N LEU A 49 -3.57 1.78 2.79
CA LEU A 49 -2.67 0.81 3.43
C LEU A 49 -2.89 0.70 4.94
N SER A 50 -3.07 1.83 5.64
CA SER A 50 -3.28 1.85 7.09
C SER A 50 -4.60 1.18 7.47
N PHE A 51 -5.67 1.47 6.73
CA PHE A 51 -6.97 0.83 6.94
C PHE A 51 -6.92 -0.67 6.60
N ALA A 52 -6.33 -1.03 5.46
CA ALA A 52 -6.12 -2.42 5.08
C ALA A 52 -5.31 -3.21 6.13
N TRP A 53 -4.27 -2.58 6.69
CA TRP A 53 -3.45 -3.14 7.76
C TRP A 53 -4.25 -3.36 9.05
N ALA A 54 -5.07 -2.38 9.46
CA ALA A 54 -5.94 -2.52 10.62
C ALA A 54 -6.97 -3.65 10.45
N CYS A 55 -7.58 -3.75 9.27
CA CYS A 55 -8.48 -4.84 8.91
C CYS A 55 -7.79 -6.21 8.96
N LEU A 56 -6.59 -6.31 8.41
CA LEU A 56 -5.78 -7.52 8.44
C LEU A 56 -5.46 -7.93 9.88
N ARG A 57 -4.92 -7.01 10.69
CA ARG A 57 -4.57 -7.25 12.10
C ARG A 57 -5.76 -7.65 12.96
N ARG A 58 -6.96 -7.18 12.62
CA ARG A 58 -8.21 -7.58 13.29
C ARG A 58 -8.58 -9.02 12.95
N ALA A 59 -8.42 -9.42 11.69
CA ALA A 59 -8.77 -10.77 11.23
C ALA A 59 -7.69 -11.81 11.59
N ASP A 60 -6.42 -11.39 11.61
CA ASP A 60 -5.26 -12.19 11.95
C ASP A 60 -4.33 -11.40 12.90
N PRO A 61 -4.47 -11.59 14.22
CA PRO A 61 -3.63 -10.93 15.22
C PRO A 61 -2.13 -11.30 15.13
N ALA A 62 -1.79 -12.41 14.47
CA ALA A 62 -0.40 -12.83 14.27
C ALA A 62 0.29 -12.09 13.11
N ALA A 63 -0.46 -11.36 12.28
CA ALA A 63 0.09 -10.61 11.15
C ALA A 63 1.20 -9.64 11.61
N GLY A 64 2.36 -9.79 10.97
CA GLY A 64 3.60 -9.11 11.33
C GLY A 64 4.29 -8.45 10.15
N GLY A 65 5.62 -8.43 10.20
CA GLY A 65 6.43 -7.70 9.22
C GLY A 65 6.30 -8.22 7.79
N GLU A 66 6.12 -9.54 7.61
CA GLU A 66 6.02 -10.14 6.28
C GLU A 66 4.69 -9.84 5.62
N GLU A 67 3.59 -9.88 6.38
CA GLU A 67 2.27 -9.48 5.91
C GLU A 67 2.24 -8.00 5.55
N ALA A 68 2.85 -7.14 6.38
CA ALA A 68 3.00 -5.72 6.08
C ALA A 68 3.80 -5.50 4.79
N ARG A 69 4.85 -6.29 4.55
CA ARG A 69 5.64 -6.24 3.31
C ARG A 69 4.81 -6.65 2.10
N LYS A 70 4.02 -7.74 2.19
CA LYS A 70 3.11 -8.18 1.13
C LYS A 70 2.02 -7.13 0.85
N LEU A 71 1.49 -6.48 1.89
CA LEU A 71 0.52 -5.40 1.75
C LEU A 71 1.14 -4.18 1.04
N LEU A 72 2.36 -3.78 1.40
CA LEU A 72 3.06 -2.70 0.70
C LEU A 72 3.34 -3.05 -0.78
N LYS A 73 3.65 -4.31 -1.09
CA LYS A 73 3.80 -4.79 -2.48
C LYS A 73 2.49 -4.69 -3.27
N SER A 74 1.34 -4.94 -2.64
CA SER A 74 0.03 -4.80 -3.29
C SER A 74 -0.28 -3.39 -3.78
N ALA A 75 0.37 -2.37 -3.20
CA ALA A 75 0.25 -0.97 -3.60
C ALA A 75 1.38 -0.49 -4.54
N THR A 76 2.42 -1.29 -4.76
CA THR A 76 3.64 -0.83 -5.46
C THR A 76 4.04 -1.74 -6.62
N LEU A 77 4.24 -3.03 -6.35
CA LEU A 77 4.78 -4.01 -7.32
C LEU A 77 3.70 -4.86 -7.99
N GLU A 78 2.64 -5.24 -7.28
CA GLU A 78 1.57 -6.06 -7.87
C GLU A 78 0.83 -5.33 -9.01
N PRO A 79 0.55 -4.01 -8.93
CA PRO A 79 -0.06 -3.27 -10.04
C PRO A 79 0.76 -3.30 -11.33
N LEU A 80 2.10 -3.40 -11.25
CA LEU A 80 3.00 -3.45 -12.42
C LEU A 80 2.76 -4.69 -13.30
N LYS A 81 2.15 -5.74 -12.74
CA LYS A 81 1.82 -6.97 -13.48
C LYS A 81 0.53 -6.84 -14.29
N LEU A 82 -0.24 -5.77 -14.05
CA LEU A 82 -1.57 -5.55 -14.62
C LEU A 82 -1.60 -4.31 -15.52
N PHE A 83 -0.82 -3.30 -15.16
CA PHE A 83 -0.84 -2.01 -15.82
C PHE A 83 0.56 -1.63 -16.30
N ASN A 84 0.62 -0.90 -17.41
CA ASN A 84 1.87 -0.29 -17.89
C ASN A 84 2.13 1.03 -17.15
N LEU A 85 2.75 0.93 -15.98
CA LEU A 85 2.95 2.06 -15.07
C LEU A 85 4.36 2.68 -15.23
N PRO A 86 4.51 4.00 -14.96
CA PRO A 86 5.77 4.72 -15.18
C PRO A 86 6.82 4.51 -14.07
N TRP A 87 6.63 3.51 -13.20
CA TRP A 87 7.55 3.17 -12.11
C TRP A 87 7.87 1.67 -12.09
N GLY A 88 8.90 1.31 -11.33
CA GLY A 88 9.33 -0.07 -11.15
C GLY A 88 9.99 -0.27 -9.80
N PRO A 89 10.50 -1.49 -9.51
CA PRO A 89 11.41 -1.72 -8.40
C PRO A 89 12.62 -0.76 -8.46
N ILE A 90 13.14 -0.39 -7.29
CA ILE A 90 14.38 0.38 -7.20
C ILE A 90 15.56 -0.59 -7.41
N GLU A 91 16.14 -0.58 -8.60
CA GLU A 91 17.25 -1.44 -9.00
C GLU A 91 18.15 -0.77 -10.05
N ALA A 92 19.39 -1.25 -10.18
CA ALA A 92 20.35 -0.71 -11.12
C ALA A 92 19.86 -0.88 -12.57
N GLY A 93 19.89 0.21 -13.36
CA GLY A 93 19.36 0.24 -14.72
C GLY A 93 17.84 0.47 -14.82
N GLY A 94 17.12 0.52 -13.70
CA GLY A 94 15.69 0.83 -13.66
C GLY A 94 15.37 2.32 -13.84
N SER A 95 14.08 2.63 -14.07
CA SER A 95 13.61 4.02 -14.15
C SER A 95 13.77 4.72 -12.79
N ALA A 96 14.26 5.96 -12.81
CA ALA A 96 14.37 6.81 -11.62
C ALA A 96 13.01 7.45 -11.24
N THR A 97 12.00 6.61 -11.02
CA THR A 97 10.68 7.00 -10.52
C THR A 97 10.49 6.45 -9.10
N PHE A 98 10.54 7.33 -8.10
CA PHE A 98 10.45 6.94 -6.68
C PHE A 98 10.00 8.12 -5.80
N MET A 99 9.58 7.79 -4.57
CA MET A 99 9.23 8.78 -3.55
C MET A 99 10.30 8.80 -2.45
N VAL A 100 10.67 9.99 -2.01
CA VAL A 100 11.52 10.19 -0.84
C VAL A 100 10.64 10.54 0.35
N LEU A 101 10.65 9.68 1.37
CA LEU A 101 9.90 9.90 2.61
C LEU A 101 10.83 10.40 3.71
N THR A 102 10.45 11.47 4.38
CA THR A 102 11.02 11.86 5.67
C THR A 102 10.36 11.05 6.78
N ARG A 103 11.10 10.81 7.87
CA ARG A 103 10.53 10.06 9.00
C ARG A 103 9.47 10.87 9.77
N GLY A 104 9.64 12.19 9.87
CA GLY A 104 8.84 13.01 10.77
C GLY A 104 8.83 12.45 12.20
N ASN A 105 7.80 12.79 12.97
CA ASN A 105 7.58 12.20 14.30
C ASN A 105 6.90 10.83 14.22
N ASN A 106 6.12 10.60 13.17
CA ASN A 106 5.27 9.43 13.01
C ASN A 106 5.98 8.19 12.48
N LEU A 107 7.22 8.26 11.97
CA LEU A 107 8.03 7.08 11.57
C LEU A 107 9.32 6.94 12.39
N MET A 108 9.31 7.40 13.65
CA MET A 108 10.39 7.16 14.60
C MET A 108 10.22 5.82 15.33
N ASN A 109 11.34 5.26 15.80
CA ASN A 109 11.42 4.01 16.58
C ASN A 109 10.72 2.82 15.92
N LEU A 110 10.99 2.60 14.62
CA LEU A 110 10.44 1.47 13.87
C LEU A 110 11.25 0.20 14.16
N THR A 111 10.62 -0.79 14.79
CA THR A 111 11.19 -2.14 14.91
C THR A 111 11.05 -2.93 13.59
N ASN A 112 10.01 -2.64 12.82
CA ASN A 112 9.80 -3.16 11.47
C ASN A 112 9.41 -2.03 10.52
N VAL A 113 10.21 -1.83 9.47
CA VAL A 113 10.02 -0.71 8.52
C VAL A 113 8.75 -0.87 7.69
N HIS A 114 8.38 -2.08 7.27
CA HIS A 114 7.19 -2.31 6.46
C HIS A 114 5.92 -2.05 7.27
N ALA A 115 5.84 -2.59 8.49
CA ALA A 115 4.73 -2.33 9.41
C ALA A 115 4.63 -0.83 9.74
N GLY A 116 5.77 -0.16 9.94
CA GLY A 116 5.82 1.29 10.11
C GLY A 116 5.25 2.05 8.93
N LEU A 117 5.67 1.71 7.71
CA LEU A 117 5.20 2.36 6.49
C LEU A 117 3.70 2.14 6.26
N VAL A 118 3.21 0.91 6.31
CA VAL A 118 1.79 0.63 6.03
C VAL A 118 0.86 1.22 7.08
N ASN A 119 1.28 1.25 8.35
CA ASN A 119 0.40 1.68 9.45
C ASN A 119 0.50 3.18 9.76
N ARG A 120 1.71 3.74 9.72
CA ARG A 120 2.01 5.07 10.30
C ARG A 120 2.42 6.11 9.26
N ALA A 121 2.83 5.74 8.05
CA ALA A 121 3.21 6.73 7.04
C ALA A 121 1.99 7.53 6.58
N ARG A 122 2.24 8.76 6.14
CA ARG A 122 1.23 9.76 5.78
C ARG A 122 1.73 10.59 4.61
N ALA A 123 0.82 11.31 3.95
CA ALA A 123 1.16 12.16 2.81
C ALA A 123 2.17 13.27 3.18
N ASP A 124 2.12 13.80 4.40
CA ASP A 124 3.06 14.80 4.92
C ASP A 124 4.49 14.28 5.10
N ASN A 125 4.70 12.95 5.05
CA ASN A 125 6.05 12.39 5.01
C ASN A 125 6.71 12.52 3.64
N ILE A 126 5.96 12.73 2.56
CA ILE A 126 6.53 12.88 1.22
C ILE A 126 7.36 14.16 1.17
N ARG A 127 8.66 14.00 0.95
CA ARG A 127 9.60 15.13 0.80
C ARG A 127 9.84 15.52 -0.64
N ALA A 128 9.85 14.53 -1.53
CA ALA A 128 10.03 14.70 -2.96
C ALA A 128 9.48 13.48 -3.69
N VAL A 129 9.00 13.70 -4.91
CA VAL A 129 8.65 12.65 -5.86
C VAL A 129 9.50 12.85 -7.10
N TYR A 130 10.14 11.79 -7.55
CA TYR A 130 10.87 11.76 -8.80
C TYR A 130 10.10 10.92 -9.81
N ALA A 131 10.00 11.41 -11.04
CA ALA A 131 9.45 10.70 -12.19
C ALA A 131 10.48 10.73 -13.33
N SER A 132 10.97 9.55 -13.72
CA SER A 132 11.99 9.40 -14.77
C SER A 132 13.21 10.33 -14.56
N GLY A 133 13.66 10.46 -13.32
CA GLY A 133 14.83 11.26 -12.93
C GLY A 133 14.56 12.76 -12.74
N LYS A 134 13.35 13.24 -13.00
CA LYS A 134 12.96 14.64 -12.77
C LYS A 134 12.17 14.77 -11.49
N ILE A 135 12.44 15.81 -10.71
CA ILE A 135 11.62 16.16 -9.54
C ILE A 135 10.26 16.71 -10.02
N LEU A 136 9.19 16.25 -9.39
CA LEU A 136 7.83 16.77 -9.56
C LEU A 136 7.56 17.91 -8.58
#